data_AF-A0A7L8A849-F1
#
_entry.id   AF-A0A7L8A849-F1
#
_cell.length_a   1.000
_cell.length_b   1.000
_cell.length_c   1.000
_cell.angle_alpha   90.00
_cell.angle_beta   90.00
_cell.angle_gamma   90.00
#
_symmetry.space_group_name_H-M   'P 1'
#
loop_
_entity.id
_entity.type
_entity.pdbx_description
1 polymer ?
#
loop_
_entity_poly.entity_id
_entity_poly.type
_entity_poly.pdbx_seq_one_letter_code
_entity_poly.pdbx_strand_id
1 'polypeptide(L)'
;MATIDVKCRFCNQAEQVRKYVTNPRGAQRYRCFDCNRTFLLDYAYEACKPGVKEKIVDMAMNSSGVRETGRVLKVGYNTVLRTFKKLTPKQVTTIPFDIAHIELICEVDEQWSFVGKKKNQGWLWYAWEPRYKRVIAHVFGKRDSETFHKLQRLLLPFTIPIYCTDDFKVYSSYLPRENHIIGKRYTQRIERTNLTLRSRLKRLVRKTIGFSKSEEMHDKVIGTFIEREFYH
;
A
#
# COMPACT_ATOMS: atom_id res chain seq x y z
N MET A 1 -37.77 -20.73 21.58
CA MET A 1 -37.59 -19.65 20.59
C MET A 1 -36.11 -19.51 20.33
N ALA A 2 -35.64 -19.71 19.09
CA ALA A 2 -34.24 -19.49 18.75
C ALA A 2 -33.95 -17.98 18.70
N THR A 3 -33.26 -17.46 19.71
CA THR A 3 -32.72 -16.09 19.69
C THR A 3 -31.50 -16.09 18.80
N ILE A 4 -31.62 -15.52 17.60
CA ILE A 4 -30.47 -15.29 16.72
C ILE A 4 -29.67 -14.13 17.31
N ASP A 5 -28.49 -14.44 17.84
CA ASP A 5 -27.53 -13.44 18.30
C ASP A 5 -26.89 -12.76 17.08
N VAL A 6 -27.27 -11.51 16.81
CA VAL A 6 -26.81 -10.77 15.62
C VAL A 6 -25.68 -9.84 16.02
N LYS A 7 -24.45 -10.20 15.62
CA LYS A 7 -23.27 -9.34 15.81
C LYS A 7 -23.26 -8.18 14.83
N CYS A 8 -22.95 -6.98 15.33
CA CYS A 8 -22.75 -5.80 14.50
C CYS A 8 -21.50 -5.97 13.65
N ARG A 9 -21.63 -5.91 12.33
CA ARG A 9 -20.49 -6.00 11.39
C ARG A 9 -19.46 -4.86 11.47
N PHE A 10 -19.70 -3.81 12.26
CA PHE A 10 -18.85 -2.63 12.34
C PHE A 10 -18.06 -2.55 13.65
N CYS A 11 -18.65 -2.97 14.77
CA CYS A 11 -18.01 -2.99 16.08
C CYS A 11 -17.87 -4.40 16.68
N ASN A 12 -18.35 -5.44 15.98
CA ASN A 12 -18.39 -6.84 16.41
C ASN A 12 -19.14 -7.12 17.73
N GLN A 13 -19.82 -6.11 18.31
CA GLN A 13 -20.66 -6.26 19.49
C GLN A 13 -22.06 -6.79 19.13
N ALA A 14 -22.61 -7.63 19.99
CA ALA A 14 -23.92 -8.27 19.79
C ALA A 14 -25.03 -7.70 20.68
N GLU A 15 -24.67 -7.24 21.89
CA GLU A 15 -25.61 -6.91 22.97
C GLU A 15 -26.60 -5.79 22.61
N GLN A 16 -26.18 -4.83 21.79
CA GLN A 16 -26.98 -3.65 21.44
C GLN A 16 -27.40 -3.63 19.97
N VAL A 17 -27.62 -4.80 19.36
CA VAL A 17 -28.14 -4.90 18.00
C VAL A 17 -29.63 -5.26 18.02
N ARG A 18 -30.46 -4.40 17.44
CA ARG A 18 -31.92 -4.63 17.35
C ARG A 18 -32.42 -4.51 15.92
N LYS A 19 -33.55 -5.17 15.63
CA LYS A 19 -34.32 -4.94 14.39
C LYS A 19 -34.75 -3.48 14.35
N TYR A 20 -34.60 -2.84 13.19
CA TYR A 20 -34.89 -1.42 13.02
C TYR A 20 -36.03 -1.17 12.04
N VAL A 21 -35.79 -1.37 10.74
CA VAL A 21 -36.79 -1.15 9.69
C VAL A 21 -36.59 -2.16 8.55
N THR A 22 -37.65 -2.50 7.86
CA THR A 22 -37.59 -3.32 6.64
C THR A 22 -37.43 -2.40 5.44
N ASN A 23 -36.54 -2.75 4.50
CA ASN A 23 -36.39 -1.96 3.27
C ASN A 23 -37.56 -2.24 2.29
N PRO A 24 -37.73 -1.43 1.22
CA PRO A 24 -38.77 -1.67 0.21
C PRO A 24 -38.67 -3.01 -0.53
N ARG A 25 -37.56 -3.74 -0.39
CA ARG A 25 -37.35 -5.09 -0.96
C ARG A 25 -37.66 -6.21 0.04
N GLY A 26 -38.24 -5.89 1.19
CA GLY A 26 -38.59 -6.86 2.24
C GLY A 26 -37.42 -7.32 3.12
N ALA A 27 -36.21 -6.82 2.94
CA ALA A 27 -35.05 -7.23 3.73
C ALA A 27 -34.95 -6.47 5.06
N GLN A 28 -34.80 -7.21 6.15
CA GLN A 28 -34.68 -6.68 7.51
C GLN A 28 -33.36 -5.91 7.69
N ARG A 29 -33.45 -4.64 8.12
CA ARG A 29 -32.29 -3.89 8.64
C ARG A 29 -32.20 -4.01 10.15
N TYR A 30 -30.97 -4.10 10.62
CA TYR A 30 -30.59 -4.06 12.03
C TYR A 30 -29.88 -2.75 12.31
N ARG A 31 -30.04 -2.22 13.53
CA ARG A 31 -29.31 -1.06 14.04
C ARG A 31 -28.50 -1.50 15.25
N CYS A 32 -27.21 -1.16 15.23
CA CYS A 32 -26.35 -1.23 16.40
C CYS A 32 -26.42 0.10 17.14
N PHE A 33 -26.78 0.08 18.42
CA PHE A 33 -26.87 1.28 19.25
C PHE A 33 -25.51 1.75 19.77
N ASP A 34 -24.51 0.87 19.86
CA ASP A 34 -23.14 1.27 20.24
C ASP A 34 -22.50 2.16 19.18
N CYS A 35 -22.52 1.72 17.92
CA CYS A 35 -21.89 2.45 16.82
C CYS A 35 -22.87 3.30 16.00
N ASN A 36 -24.16 3.32 16.37
CA ASN A 36 -25.25 4.04 15.70
C ASN A 36 -25.39 3.77 14.19
N ARG A 37 -24.94 2.61 13.70
CA ARG A 37 -25.01 2.24 12.28
C ARG A 37 -26.10 1.21 12.02
N THR A 38 -26.65 1.28 10.81
CA THR A 38 -27.59 0.27 10.31
C THR A 38 -26.91 -0.66 9.31
N PHE A 39 -27.33 -1.92 9.29
CA PHE A 39 -26.82 -2.93 8.35
C PHE A 39 -27.88 -3.97 8.01
N LEU A 40 -27.62 -4.73 6.94
CA LEU A 40 -28.37 -5.95 6.61
C LEU A 40 -27.49 -7.16 6.93
N LEU A 41 -28.12 -8.29 7.25
CA LEU A 41 -27.43 -9.57 7.37
C LEU A 41 -27.00 -10.09 6.00
N ASP A 42 -27.93 -10.05 5.04
CA ASP A 42 -27.68 -10.42 3.65
C ASP A 42 -27.91 -9.21 2.73
N TYR A 43 -26.85 -8.82 2.03
CA TYR A 43 -26.89 -7.71 1.09
C TYR A 43 -27.06 -8.25 -0.32
N ALA A 44 -28.11 -7.80 -1.02
CA ALA A 44 -28.28 -8.08 -2.44
C ALA A 44 -27.15 -7.52 -3.32
N TYR A 45 -26.49 -6.42 -2.89
CA TYR A 45 -25.37 -5.84 -3.61
C TYR A 45 -24.04 -6.39 -3.08
N GLU A 46 -23.32 -7.14 -3.94
CA GLU A 46 -22.07 -7.82 -3.58
C GLU A 46 -21.06 -6.89 -2.91
N ALA A 47 -20.88 -5.67 -3.41
CA ALA A 47 -19.86 -4.77 -2.85
C ALA A 47 -20.18 -4.25 -1.43
N CYS A 48 -21.42 -4.42 -0.97
CA CYS A 48 -21.81 -4.13 0.40
C CYS A 48 -21.59 -5.32 1.34
N LYS A 49 -21.39 -6.54 0.83
CA LYS A 49 -21.14 -7.71 1.66
C LYS A 49 -19.84 -7.54 2.46
N PRO A 50 -19.79 -8.05 3.71
CA PRO A 50 -18.55 -8.04 4.49
C PRO A 50 -17.40 -8.74 3.76
N GLY A 51 -16.17 -8.24 3.91
CA GLY A 51 -14.98 -8.85 3.30
C GLY A 51 -14.74 -8.54 1.82
N VAL A 52 -15.72 -8.00 1.09
CA VAL A 52 -15.56 -7.78 -0.37
C VAL A 52 -14.58 -6.65 -0.67
N LYS A 53 -14.50 -5.62 0.18
CA LYS A 53 -13.52 -4.53 -0.01
C LYS A 53 -12.10 -5.01 0.22
N GLU A 54 -11.91 -5.88 1.20
CA GLU A 54 -10.64 -6.52 1.54
C GLU A 54 -10.20 -7.41 0.37
N LYS A 55 -11.11 -8.25 -0.14
CA LYS A 55 -10.87 -9.05 -1.36
C LYS A 55 -10.52 -8.21 -2.58
N ILE A 56 -11.13 -7.03 -2.76
CA ILE A 56 -10.75 -6.10 -3.85
C ILE A 56 -9.26 -5.71 -3.73
N VAL A 57 -8.79 -5.42 -2.52
CA VAL A 57 -7.39 -5.07 -2.26
C VAL A 57 -6.50 -6.29 -2.49
N ASP A 58 -6.87 -7.45 -1.97
CA ASP A 58 -6.10 -8.69 -2.13
C ASP A 58 -5.91 -9.06 -3.60
N MET A 59 -6.95 -8.88 -4.42
CA MET A 59 -6.86 -9.06 -5.86
C MET A 59 -5.82 -8.10 -6.48
N ALA A 60 -5.79 -6.83 -6.07
CA ALA A 60 -4.77 -5.90 -6.56
C ALA A 60 -3.34 -6.28 -6.13
N MET A 61 -3.17 -6.78 -4.89
CA MET A 61 -1.88 -7.26 -4.39
C MET A 61 -1.41 -8.53 -5.11
N ASN A 62 -2.34 -9.29 -5.68
CA ASN A 62 -2.08 -10.45 -6.54
C ASN A 62 -2.14 -10.10 -8.04
N SER A 63 -1.75 -8.87 -8.40
CA SER A 63 -1.65 -8.43 -9.78
C SER A 63 -2.95 -8.41 -10.59
N SER A 64 -4.12 -8.52 -9.97
CA SER A 64 -5.38 -8.41 -10.74
C SER A 64 -5.68 -6.98 -11.17
N GLY A 65 -6.20 -6.84 -12.38
CA GLY A 65 -6.62 -5.54 -12.92
C GLY A 65 -8.00 -5.10 -12.40
N VAL A 66 -8.29 -3.80 -12.42
CA VAL A 66 -9.59 -3.24 -11.94
C VAL A 66 -10.80 -3.93 -12.58
N ARG A 67 -10.75 -4.20 -13.89
CA ARG A 67 -11.84 -4.87 -14.63
C ARG A 67 -11.97 -6.35 -14.28
N GLU A 68 -10.84 -7.02 -14.10
CA GLU A 68 -10.77 -8.43 -13.70
C GLU A 68 -11.35 -8.60 -12.30
N THR A 69 -10.94 -7.75 -11.34
CA THR A 69 -11.51 -7.70 -9.99
C THR A 69 -13.02 -7.46 -10.02
N GLY A 70 -13.49 -6.54 -10.87
CA GLY A 70 -14.93 -6.30 -11.04
C GLY A 70 -15.70 -7.53 -11.52
N ARG A 71 -15.15 -8.29 -12.49
CA ARG A 71 -15.76 -9.52 -13.01
C ARG A 71 -15.77 -10.64 -11.97
N VAL A 72 -14.63 -10.90 -11.33
CA VAL A 72 -14.47 -12.00 -10.36
C VAL A 72 -15.35 -11.78 -9.13
N LEU A 73 -15.36 -10.57 -8.58
CA LEU A 73 -16.13 -10.25 -7.37
C LEU A 73 -17.56 -9.80 -7.68
N LYS A 74 -17.96 -9.75 -8.96
CA LYS A 74 -19.27 -9.25 -9.41
C LYS A 74 -19.61 -7.87 -8.85
N VAL A 75 -18.61 -6.99 -8.78
CA VAL A 75 -18.74 -5.61 -8.30
C VAL A 75 -18.54 -4.60 -9.43
N GLY A 76 -19.19 -3.44 -9.31
CA GLY A 76 -19.04 -2.37 -10.29
C GLY A 76 -17.60 -1.84 -10.37
N TYR A 77 -17.14 -1.50 -11.57
CA TYR A 77 -15.81 -0.92 -11.83
C TYR A 77 -15.51 0.30 -10.93
N ASN A 78 -16.49 1.20 -10.77
CA ASN A 78 -16.35 2.40 -9.94
C ASN A 78 -16.19 2.07 -8.45
N THR A 79 -16.74 0.94 -8.00
CA THR A 79 -16.61 0.48 -6.62
C THR A 79 -15.17 0.06 -6.34
N VAL A 80 -14.55 -0.69 -7.26
CA VAL A 80 -13.13 -1.07 -7.16
C VAL A 80 -12.24 0.16 -7.08
N LEU A 81 -12.43 1.13 -7.97
CA LEU A 81 -11.67 2.39 -7.94
C LEU A 81 -11.87 3.17 -6.63
N ARG A 82 -13.11 3.26 -6.14
CA ARG A 82 -13.42 3.95 -4.89
C ARG A 82 -12.77 3.28 -3.69
N THR A 83 -12.70 1.94 -3.68
CA THR A 83 -11.97 1.20 -2.63
C THR A 83 -10.51 1.60 -2.62
N PHE A 84 -9.86 1.63 -3.78
CA PHE A 84 -8.44 2.01 -3.83
C PHE A 84 -8.17 3.47 -3.49
N LYS A 85 -9.06 4.40 -3.87
CA LYS A 85 -8.96 5.81 -3.45
C LYS A 85 -9.06 6.01 -1.94
N LYS A 86 -9.66 5.06 -1.22
CA LYS A 86 -9.76 5.10 0.25
C LYS A 86 -8.54 4.50 0.96
N LEU A 87 -7.59 3.92 0.22
CA LEU A 87 -6.36 3.43 0.82
C LEU A 87 -5.50 4.60 1.30
N THR A 88 -4.92 4.41 2.49
CA THR A 88 -4.03 5.37 3.15
C THR A 88 -2.82 4.60 3.67
N PRO A 89 -1.95 4.09 2.77
CA PRO A 89 -0.82 3.28 3.19
C PRO A 89 0.20 4.10 3.96
N LYS A 90 0.86 3.47 4.92
CA LYS A 90 2.00 4.09 5.61
C LYS A 90 3.21 4.19 4.69
N GLN A 91 4.04 5.20 4.91
CA GLN A 91 5.28 5.42 4.16
C GLN A 91 6.52 4.93 4.91
N VAL A 92 6.39 4.55 6.17
CA VAL A 92 7.48 4.03 7.03
C VAL A 92 7.04 2.73 7.68
N THR A 93 8.01 1.83 7.89
CA THR A 93 7.82 0.54 8.55
C THR A 93 7.20 0.69 9.93
N THR A 94 6.45 -0.34 10.34
CA THR A 94 5.89 -0.44 11.71
C THR A 94 6.78 -1.22 12.66
N ILE A 95 7.88 -1.78 12.16
CA ILE A 95 8.85 -2.52 12.97
C ILE A 95 9.65 -1.52 13.80
N PRO A 96 9.72 -1.69 15.13
CA PRO A 96 10.32 -0.72 16.06
C PRO A 96 11.86 -0.82 16.09
N PHE A 97 12.51 -0.69 14.93
CA PHE A 97 13.98 -0.71 14.84
C PHE A 97 14.63 0.46 15.57
N ASP A 98 13.96 1.61 15.58
CA ASP A 98 14.34 2.84 16.29
C ASP A 98 14.30 2.66 17.81
N ILE A 99 13.21 2.09 18.35
CA ILE A 99 13.05 1.86 19.79
C ILE A 99 14.02 0.78 20.28
N ALA A 100 14.30 -0.22 19.44
CA ALA A 100 15.23 -1.29 19.74
C ALA A 100 16.71 -0.90 19.58
N HIS A 101 17.01 0.35 19.17
CA HIS A 101 18.37 0.83 18.90
C HIS A 101 19.17 -0.08 17.95
N ILE A 102 18.50 -0.63 16.95
CA ILE A 102 19.14 -1.51 15.97
C ILE A 102 19.82 -0.66 14.90
N GLU A 103 21.13 -0.85 14.74
CA GLU A 103 21.88 -0.24 13.63
C GLU A 103 21.49 -0.90 12.31
N LEU A 104 21.11 -0.08 11.33
CA LEU A 104 20.66 -0.49 10.00
C LEU A 104 21.69 -0.18 8.91
N ILE A 105 21.72 -1.01 7.88
CA ILE A 105 22.43 -0.80 6.63
C ILE A 105 21.35 -0.66 5.55
N CYS A 106 21.31 0.49 4.90
CA CYS A 106 20.27 0.79 3.92
C CYS A 106 20.85 0.81 2.50
N GLU A 107 20.37 -0.08 1.64
CA GLU A 107 20.47 0.09 0.19
C GLU A 107 19.37 1.09 -0.23
N VAL A 108 19.73 2.18 -0.90
CA VAL A 108 18.77 3.19 -1.40
C VAL A 108 18.84 3.23 -2.91
N ASP A 109 17.68 3.16 -3.53
CA ASP A 109 17.54 3.16 -4.98
C ASP A 109 16.18 3.74 -5.37
N GLU A 110 16.07 4.07 -6.64
CA GLU A 110 14.88 4.62 -7.25
C GLU A 110 14.46 3.80 -8.47
N GLN A 111 13.15 3.63 -8.62
CA GLN A 111 12.59 3.10 -9.86
C GLN A 111 11.44 3.96 -10.33
N TRP A 112 11.28 4.01 -11.65
CA TRP A 112 10.22 4.78 -12.27
C TRP A 112 9.23 3.88 -13.01
N SER A 113 8.00 4.39 -13.10
CA SER A 113 6.94 3.85 -13.97
C SER A 113 6.29 5.00 -14.75
N PHE A 114 5.41 4.66 -15.70
CA PHE A 114 4.64 5.66 -16.43
C PHE A 114 3.25 5.85 -15.83
N VAL A 115 2.85 7.12 -15.65
CA VAL A 115 1.50 7.46 -15.18
C VAL A 115 0.75 8.26 -16.24
N GLY A 116 -0.29 7.66 -16.83
CA GLY A 116 -1.11 8.27 -17.89
C GLY A 116 -0.41 8.40 -19.24
N LYS A 117 0.67 9.18 -19.32
CA LYS A 117 1.42 9.51 -20.54
C LYS A 117 2.91 9.17 -20.39
N LYS A 118 3.62 8.92 -21.50
CA LYS A 118 5.06 8.57 -21.46
C LYS A 118 5.94 9.68 -20.88
N LYS A 119 5.52 10.94 -21.08
CA LYS A 119 6.22 12.12 -20.55
C LYS A 119 6.10 12.25 -19.03
N ASN A 120 5.17 11.52 -18.40
CA ASN A 120 4.95 11.59 -16.96
C ASN A 120 5.50 10.33 -16.29
N GLN A 121 6.67 10.49 -15.68
CA GLN A 121 7.36 9.43 -14.94
C GLN A 121 7.06 9.61 -13.45
N GLY A 122 6.42 8.61 -12.85
CA GLY A 122 6.28 8.52 -11.39
C GLY A 122 7.48 7.79 -10.82
N TRP A 123 8.23 8.43 -9.93
CA TRP A 123 9.39 7.82 -9.28
C TRP A 123 9.02 7.32 -7.89
N LEU A 124 9.37 6.07 -7.62
CA LEU A 124 9.36 5.45 -6.30
C LEU A 124 10.80 5.42 -5.80
N TRP A 125 11.03 6.10 -4.68
CA TRP A 125 12.28 6.06 -3.92
C TRP A 125 12.05 5.25 -2.66
N TYR A 126 12.98 4.38 -2.29
CA TYR A 126 12.85 3.62 -1.05
C TYR A 126 14.20 3.17 -0.49
N ALA A 127 14.22 2.97 0.82
CA ALA A 127 15.37 2.42 1.54
C ALA A 127 15.08 0.97 1.93
N TRP A 128 16.00 0.08 1.58
CA TRP A 128 15.92 -1.36 1.79
C TRP A 128 17.00 -1.81 2.77
N GLU A 129 16.61 -2.55 3.79
CA GLU A 129 17.55 -3.19 4.72
C GLU A 129 17.79 -4.65 4.31
N PRO A 130 19.03 -5.00 3.90
CA PRO A 130 19.38 -6.32 3.38
C PRO A 130 19.19 -7.49 4.34
N ARG A 131 19.50 -7.30 5.63
CA ARG A 131 19.56 -8.41 6.61
C ARG A 131 18.16 -8.89 6.96
N TYR A 132 17.27 -7.94 7.23
CA TYR A 132 15.86 -8.23 7.54
C TYR A 132 15.00 -8.41 6.29
N LYS A 133 15.52 -8.03 5.12
CA LYS A 133 14.79 -8.05 3.84
C LYS A 133 13.50 -7.22 3.93
N ARG A 134 13.62 -6.02 4.50
CA ARG A 134 12.51 -5.10 4.75
C ARG A 134 12.77 -3.76 4.09
N VAL A 135 11.70 -3.09 3.66
CA VAL A 135 11.73 -1.67 3.30
C VAL A 135 11.56 -0.89 4.59
N ILE A 136 12.41 0.10 4.83
CA ILE A 136 12.33 0.97 6.02
C ILE A 136 11.37 2.14 5.75
N ALA A 137 11.55 2.80 4.61
CA ALA A 137 10.70 3.89 4.18
C ALA A 137 10.62 3.96 2.65
N HIS A 138 9.53 4.54 2.14
CA HIS A 138 9.38 4.84 0.72
C HIS A 138 8.68 6.19 0.49
N VAL A 139 9.01 6.85 -0.63
CA VAL A 139 8.43 8.12 -1.04
C VAL A 139 8.18 8.11 -2.55
N PHE A 140 7.08 8.76 -2.97
CA PHE A 140 6.79 9.02 -4.37
C PHE A 140 7.13 10.47 -4.71
N GLY A 141 7.68 10.70 -5.90
CA GLY A 141 8.01 12.04 -6.36
C GLY A 141 8.70 12.07 -7.71
N LYS A 142 9.57 13.07 -7.89
CA LYS A 142 10.42 13.22 -9.07
C LYS A 142 11.79 12.64 -8.78
N ARG A 143 12.64 12.56 -9.81
CA ARG A 143 14.06 12.21 -9.65
C ARG A 143 14.88 13.45 -9.28
N ASP A 144 14.70 13.96 -8.06
CA ASP A 144 15.34 15.18 -7.59
C ASP A 144 15.75 15.11 -6.11
N SER A 145 16.51 16.12 -5.68
CA SER A 145 16.97 16.25 -4.30
C SER A 145 15.82 16.50 -3.31
N GLU A 146 14.76 17.19 -3.71
CA GLU A 146 13.61 17.45 -2.84
C GLU A 146 12.92 16.14 -2.43
N THR A 147 12.74 15.22 -3.37
CA THR A 147 12.16 13.89 -3.11
C THR A 147 13.08 13.06 -2.22
N PHE A 148 14.40 13.14 -2.43
CA PHE A 148 15.37 12.47 -1.57
C PHE A 148 15.34 13.01 -0.13
N HIS A 149 15.26 14.32 0.08
CA HIS A 149 15.13 14.90 1.42
C HIS A 149 13.86 14.44 2.14
N LYS A 150 12.75 14.24 1.42
CA LYS A 150 11.53 13.66 2.00
C LYS A 150 11.79 12.24 2.51
N LEU A 151 12.52 11.42 1.74
CA LEU A 151 12.94 10.09 2.17
C LEU A 151 13.86 10.15 3.40
N GLN A 152 14.86 11.03 3.39
CA GLN A 152 15.77 11.22 4.53
C GLN A 152 15.01 11.59 5.80
N ARG A 153 14.02 12.50 5.72
CA ARG A 153 13.18 12.87 6.88
C ARG A 153 12.46 11.67 7.50
N LEU A 154 12.01 10.72 6.68
CA LEU A 154 11.40 9.49 7.16
C LEU A 154 12.41 8.52 7.80
N LEU A 155 13.68 8.61 7.40
CA LEU A 155 14.76 7.77 7.90
C LEU A 155 15.45 8.35 9.15
N LEU A 156 15.27 9.65 9.46
CA LEU A 156 15.87 10.32 10.62
C LEU A 156 15.67 9.60 11.96
N PRO A 157 14.52 8.94 12.26
CA PRO A 157 14.35 8.23 13.53
C PRO A 157 15.22 6.97 13.67
N PHE A 158 15.79 6.46 12.57
CA PHE A 158 16.53 5.20 12.56
C PHE A 158 18.04 5.43 12.58
N THR A 159 18.76 4.59 13.31
CA THR A 159 20.22 4.60 13.34
C THR A 159 20.76 3.88 12.10
N ILE A 160 21.15 4.62 11.07
CA ILE A 160 21.67 4.07 9.80
C ILE A 160 23.14 4.49 9.63
N PRO A 161 24.11 3.69 10.11
CA PRO A 161 25.54 3.96 9.92
C PRO A 161 26.00 3.88 8.46
N ILE A 162 25.35 3.07 7.61
CA ILE A 162 25.82 2.84 6.24
C ILE A 162 24.67 2.94 5.25
N TYR A 163 24.87 3.78 4.23
CA TYR A 163 24.05 3.88 3.02
C TYR A 163 24.81 3.30 1.83
N CYS A 164 24.17 2.40 1.09
CA CYS A 164 24.67 1.84 -0.16
C CYS A 164 23.82 2.37 -1.31
N THR A 165 24.41 3.10 -2.25
CA THR A 165 23.67 3.65 -3.41
C THR A 165 24.47 3.49 -4.70
N ASP A 166 23.81 3.76 -5.82
CA ASP A 166 24.50 3.97 -7.09
C ASP A 166 25.22 5.33 -7.12
N ASP A 167 25.92 5.60 -8.22
CA ASP A 167 26.68 6.84 -8.43
C ASP A 167 25.79 8.01 -8.88
N PHE A 168 24.56 8.09 -8.35
CA PHE A 168 23.70 9.21 -8.64
C PHE A 168 24.07 10.41 -7.77
N LYS A 169 24.35 11.56 -8.42
CA LYS A 169 24.86 12.79 -7.80
C LYS A 169 24.06 13.29 -6.58
N VAL A 170 22.76 13.00 -6.51
CA VAL A 170 21.93 13.39 -5.36
C VAL A 170 22.45 12.71 -4.09
N TYR A 171 22.74 11.40 -4.15
CA TYR A 171 23.25 10.66 -2.99
C TYR A 171 24.58 11.21 -2.52
N SER A 172 25.55 11.37 -3.43
CA SER A 172 26.88 11.88 -3.09
C SER A 172 26.90 13.32 -2.57
N SER A 173 25.85 14.10 -2.83
CA SER A 173 25.74 15.51 -2.39
C SER A 173 25.15 15.64 -0.98
N TYR A 174 24.33 14.69 -0.55
CA TYR A 174 23.53 14.81 0.68
C TYR A 174 23.77 13.69 1.70
N LEU A 175 24.52 12.64 1.35
CA LEU A 175 24.97 11.62 2.30
C LEU A 175 26.42 11.90 2.74
N PRO A 176 26.74 11.75 4.04
CA PRO A 176 28.11 11.85 4.52
C PRO A 176 29.00 10.79 3.87
N ARG A 177 30.17 11.20 3.34
CA ARG A 177 31.10 10.30 2.63
C ARG A 177 31.58 9.12 3.49
N GLU A 178 31.73 9.35 4.78
CA GLU A 178 32.12 8.33 5.78
C GLU A 178 31.09 7.21 5.92
N ASN A 179 29.82 7.51 5.69
CA ASN A 179 28.69 6.60 5.86
C ASN A 179 28.11 6.16 4.52
N HIS A 180 28.76 6.48 3.40
CA HIS A 180 28.22 6.29 2.05
C HIS A 180 29.13 5.41 1.19
N ILE A 181 28.62 4.24 0.84
CA ILE A 181 29.28 3.30 -0.07
C ILE A 181 28.64 3.42 -1.45
N ILE A 182 29.39 3.97 -2.40
CA ILE A 182 28.97 4.11 -3.80
C ILE A 182 29.37 2.85 -4.57
N GLY A 183 28.43 2.27 -5.29
CA GLY A 183 28.71 1.29 -6.33
C GLY A 183 27.78 0.08 -6.31
N LYS A 184 27.94 -0.77 -7.33
CA LYS A 184 26.99 -1.86 -7.62
C LYS A 184 27.13 -3.11 -6.76
N ARG A 185 28.21 -3.22 -5.96
CA ARG A 185 28.48 -4.44 -5.17
C ARG A 185 27.42 -4.67 -4.09
N TYR A 186 26.94 -3.60 -3.47
CA TYR A 186 25.99 -3.65 -2.37
C TYR A 186 24.59 -3.13 -2.75
N THR A 187 24.27 -2.96 -4.04
CA THR A 187 22.93 -2.57 -4.51
C THR A 187 22.19 -3.72 -5.22
N GLN A 188 22.81 -4.90 -5.30
CA GLN A 188 22.25 -6.04 -6.04
C GLN A 188 20.92 -6.54 -5.46
N ARG A 189 20.71 -6.38 -4.15
CA ARG A 189 19.49 -6.88 -3.49
C ARG A 189 18.35 -5.93 -3.74
N ILE A 190 18.55 -4.62 -3.62
CA ILE A 190 17.53 -3.63 -3.95
C ILE A 190 17.15 -3.70 -5.45
N GLU A 191 18.10 -3.95 -6.35
CA GLU A 191 17.83 -4.21 -7.77
C GLU A 191 16.94 -5.45 -7.99
N ARG A 192 17.20 -6.55 -7.25
CA ARG A 192 16.36 -7.76 -7.28
C ARG A 192 14.97 -7.50 -6.70
N THR A 193 14.87 -6.67 -5.67
CA THR A 193 13.58 -6.24 -5.09
C THR A 193 12.80 -5.39 -6.10
N ASN A 194 13.47 -4.50 -6.82
CA ASN A 194 12.88 -3.74 -7.93
C ASN A 194 12.27 -4.65 -9.00
N LEU A 195 12.97 -5.73 -9.39
CA LEU A 195 12.44 -6.73 -10.30
C LEU A 195 11.20 -7.46 -9.73
N THR A 196 11.23 -7.78 -8.44
CA THR A 196 10.10 -8.42 -7.74
C THR A 196 8.87 -7.52 -7.71
N LEU A 197 9.06 -6.24 -7.38
CA LEU A 197 8.02 -5.21 -7.40
C LEU A 197 7.40 -5.10 -8.80
N ARG A 198 8.21 -5.01 -9.85
CA ARG A 198 7.72 -4.95 -11.25
C ARG A 198 6.94 -6.18 -11.67
N SER A 199 7.34 -7.36 -11.19
CA SER A 199 6.68 -8.62 -11.52
C SER A 199 5.33 -8.77 -10.81
N ARG A 200 5.25 -8.36 -9.53
CA ARG A 200 4.05 -8.50 -8.70
C ARG A 200 3.07 -7.35 -8.82
N LEU A 201 3.51 -6.18 -9.29
CA LEU A 201 2.66 -5.01 -9.50
C LEU A 201 2.61 -4.65 -10.97
N LYS A 202 1.50 -5.00 -11.64
CA LYS A 202 1.22 -4.61 -13.03
C LYS A 202 1.36 -3.11 -13.30
N ARG A 203 1.31 -2.25 -12.28
CA ARG A 203 1.39 -0.78 -12.40
C ARG A 203 2.82 -0.26 -12.54
N LEU A 204 3.82 -1.06 -12.19
CA LEU A 204 5.25 -0.77 -12.36
C LEU A 204 5.80 -1.32 -13.69
N VAL A 205 4.95 -1.92 -14.52
CA VAL A 205 5.31 -2.51 -15.82
C VAL A 205 5.31 -1.44 -16.92
N ARG A 206 5.99 -1.74 -18.04
CA ARG A 206 6.03 -0.87 -19.23
C ARG A 206 4.62 -0.54 -19.75
N LYS A 207 4.46 0.70 -20.26
CA LYS A 207 3.17 1.33 -20.65
C LYS A 207 2.25 0.49 -21.54
N THR A 208 2.78 -0.45 -22.33
CA THR A 208 1.99 -1.27 -23.25
C THR A 208 1.17 -2.36 -22.57
N ILE A 209 1.45 -2.72 -21.31
CA ILE A 209 0.87 -3.91 -20.66
C ILE A 209 -0.07 -3.53 -19.51
N GLY A 210 0.37 -2.65 -18.61
CA GLY A 210 -0.40 -2.20 -17.46
C GLY A 210 0.21 -0.93 -16.91
N PHE A 211 -0.52 0.18 -16.90
CA PHE A 211 -0.04 1.44 -16.35
C PHE A 211 -1.15 2.15 -15.59
N SER A 212 -0.77 2.92 -14.59
CA SER A 212 -1.72 3.73 -13.83
C SER A 212 -2.17 4.94 -14.65
N LYS A 213 -3.47 5.24 -14.63
CA LYS A 213 -4.03 6.44 -15.28
C LYS A 213 -4.00 7.69 -14.39
N SER A 214 -3.74 7.52 -13.10
CA SER A 214 -3.77 8.57 -12.07
C SER A 214 -2.62 8.32 -11.09
N GLU A 215 -1.94 9.40 -10.69
CA GLU A 215 -0.83 9.39 -9.73
C GLU A 215 -1.29 8.99 -8.34
N GLU A 216 -2.35 9.63 -7.83
CA GLU A 216 -2.98 9.28 -6.55
C GLU A 216 -3.24 7.76 -6.45
N MET A 217 -3.77 7.17 -7.52
CA MET A 217 -4.06 5.75 -7.61
C MET A 217 -2.82 4.86 -7.72
N HIS A 218 -1.77 5.36 -8.38
CA HIS A 218 -0.50 4.68 -8.50
C HIS A 218 0.15 4.54 -7.12
N ASP A 219 0.26 5.66 -6.42
CA ASP A 219 0.98 5.77 -5.16
C ASP A 219 0.26 4.99 -4.06
N LYS A 220 -1.07 5.10 -3.98
CA LYS A 220 -1.87 4.35 -2.99
C LYS A 220 -1.75 2.83 -3.15
N VAL A 221 -1.77 2.32 -4.39
CA VAL A 221 -1.71 0.86 -4.60
C VAL A 221 -0.31 0.33 -4.35
N ILE A 222 0.73 1.03 -4.82
CA ILE A 222 2.11 0.61 -4.59
C ILE A 222 2.47 0.73 -3.12
N GLY A 223 2.11 1.83 -2.45
CA GLY A 223 2.34 1.99 -1.02
C GLY A 223 1.65 0.91 -0.19
N THR A 224 0.40 0.55 -0.54
CA THR A 224 -0.32 -0.54 0.15
C THR A 224 0.37 -1.90 -0.04
N PHE A 225 0.93 -2.13 -1.22
CA PHE A 225 1.71 -3.34 -1.48
C PHE A 225 3.00 -3.37 -0.66
N ILE A 226 3.73 -2.26 -0.62
CA ILE A 226 4.97 -2.15 0.14
C ILE A 226 4.70 -2.38 1.64
N GLU A 227 3.66 -1.74 2.17
CA GLU A 227 3.25 -1.90 3.56
C GLU A 227 2.93 -3.36 3.90
N ARG A 228 2.10 -4.02 3.10
CA ARG A 228 1.70 -5.41 3.37
C ARG A 228 2.85 -6.42 3.29
N GLU A 229 3.79 -6.21 2.36
CA GLU A 229 4.84 -7.20 2.08
C GLU A 229 6.14 -6.95 2.87
N PHE A 230 6.40 -5.69 3.25
CA PHE A 230 7.70 -5.30 3.78
C PHE A 230 7.67 -4.54 5.11
N TYR A 231 6.51 -4.12 5.65
CA TYR A 231 6.45 -3.35 6.90
C TYR A 231 6.07 -4.16 8.15
N HIS A 232 5.93 -5.49 7.99
CA HIS A 232 5.58 -6.43 9.04
C HIS A 232 6.66 -7.49 9.23
#